data_AF-A0A7X8SVR3-F1
#
_entry.id   AF-A0A7X8SVR3-F1
#
_cell.length_a   1.000
_cell.length_b   1.000
_cell.length_c   1.000
_cell.angle_alpha   90.00
_cell.angle_beta   90.00
_cell.angle_gamma   90.00
#
_symmetry.space_group_name_H-M   'P 1'
#
loop_
_entity.id
_entity.type
_entity.pdbx_description
1 polymer ?
#
loop_
_entity_poly.entity_id
_entity_poly.type
_entity_poly.pdbx_seq_one_letter_code
_entity_poly.pdbx_strand_id
1 'polypeptide(L)' 'MRYWEASEAQVTAAEAIEECRKHAITAVVREADGALIDKDSGEVIGLPDDCGEFYGGDILGFLGY' A
#
# COMPACT_ATOMS: atom_id res chain seq x y z
N MET A 1 14.10 -3.98 4.37
CA MET A 1 14.35 -2.58 3.94
C MET A 1 14.42 -1.71 5.18
N ARG A 2 15.22 -0.64 5.19
CA ARG A 2 15.19 0.32 6.32
C ARG A 2 13.91 1.12 6.18
N TYR A 3 13.11 1.18 7.24
CA TYR A 3 11.79 1.84 7.31
C TYR A 3 11.76 3.28 6.70
N TRP A 4 12.88 4.00 6.74
CA TRP A 4 12.99 5.36 6.18
C TRP A 4 12.99 5.43 4.64
N GLU A 5 13.47 4.40 3.94
CA GLU A 5 13.54 4.42 2.46
C GLU A 5 12.16 4.23 1.82
N ALA A 6 11.23 3.56 2.51
CA ALA A 6 9.86 3.38 2.01
C ALA A 6 9.01 4.64 2.13
N SER A 7 9.35 5.58 3.03
CA SER A 7 8.55 6.80 3.23
C SER A 7 8.69 7.82 2.09
N GLU A 8 9.83 7.82 1.40
CA GLU A 8 10.11 8.70 0.25
C GLU A 8 10.07 7.95 -1.10
N ALA A 9 9.89 6.62 -1.09
CA ALA A 9 9.87 5.80 -2.29
C ALA A 9 8.45 5.61 -2.83
N GLN A 10 8.33 5.66 -4.15
CA GLN A 10 7.22 5.05 -4.85
C GLN A 10 7.37 3.53 -4.75
N VAL A 11 6.32 2.86 -4.29
CA VAL A 11 6.28 1.41 -4.11
C VAL A 11 5.23 0.81 -5.02
N THR A 12 5.55 -0.31 -5.64
CA THR A 12 4.58 -0.99 -6.50
C THR A 12 3.47 -1.64 -5.67
N ALA A 13 2.32 -1.92 -6.30
CA ALA A 13 1.24 -2.68 -5.66
C ALA A 13 1.74 -3.99 -5.02
N ALA A 14 2.65 -4.69 -5.71
CA ALA A 14 3.19 -5.96 -5.25
C ALA A 14 3.99 -5.80 -3.95
N GLU A 15 4.84 -4.78 -3.86
CA GLU A 15 5.62 -4.46 -2.67
C GLU A 15 4.72 -4.03 -1.52
N ALA A 16 3.73 -3.17 -1.79
CA ALA A 16 2.76 -2.74 -0.80
C ALA A 16 1.96 -3.92 -0.22
N ILE A 17 1.52 -4.85 -1.07
CA ILE A 17 0.82 -6.07 -0.66
C ILE A 17 1.73 -6.97 0.17
N GLU A 18 3.00 -7.10 -0.20
CA GLU A 18 3.97 -7.90 0.56
C GLU A 18 4.24 -7.31 1.95
N GLU A 19 4.37 -5.98 2.06
CA GLU A 19 4.49 -5.31 3.34
C GLU A 19 3.21 -5.46 4.18
N CYS A 20 2.03 -5.23 3.62
CA CYS A 20 0.76 -5.46 4.31
C CYS A 20 0.63 -6.90 4.84
N ARG A 21 1.10 -7.89 4.05
CA ARG A 21 1.10 -9.30 4.47
C ARG A 21 1.98 -9.56 5.70
N LYS A 22 3.11 -8.86 5.85
CA LYS A 22 3.96 -8.96 7.06
C LYS A 22 3.24 -8.45 8.30
N HIS A 23 2.29 -7.54 8.12
CA HIS A 23 1.43 -6.98 9.15
C HIS A 23 0.09 -7.72 9.32
N ALA A 24 -0.06 -8.89 8.69
CA ALA A 24 -1.30 -9.67 8.69
C ALA A 24 -2.52 -8.93 8.12
N ILE A 25 -2.30 -8.01 7.18
CA ILE A 25 -3.32 -7.27 6.44
C ILE A 25 -3.44 -7.83 5.02
N THR A 26 -4.67 -8.10 4.57
CA THR A 26 -4.94 -8.68 3.25
C THR A 26 -5.16 -7.58 2.22
N ALA A 27 -4.10 -6.91 1.80
CA ALA A 27 -4.21 -5.85 0.78
C ALA A 27 -4.44 -6.43 -0.64
N VAL A 28 -5.32 -5.79 -1.41
CA VAL A 28 -5.61 -6.09 -2.83
C VAL A 28 -5.80 -4.80 -3.62
N VAL A 29 -5.47 -4.84 -4.91
CA VAL A 29 -5.77 -3.74 -5.84
C VAL A 29 -7.22 -3.84 -6.28
N ARG A 30 -7.98 -2.78 -6.10
CA ARG A 30 -9.36 -2.64 -6.54
C ARG A 30 -9.37 -2.37 -8.05
N GLU A 31 -10.05 -3.21 -8.83
CA GLU A 31 -10.09 -3.08 -10.30
C GLU A 31 -10.82 -1.82 -10.80
N ALA A 32 -11.67 -1.21 -9.97
CA ALA A 32 -12.47 -0.04 -10.35
C ALA A 32 -11.64 1.24 -10.54
N ASP A 33 -10.66 1.47 -9.66
CA ASP A 33 -9.89 2.71 -9.52
C ASP A 33 -8.39 2.46 -9.33
N GLY A 34 -7.96 1.19 -9.27
CA GLY A 34 -6.58 0.82 -8.98
C GLY A 34 -6.18 1.03 -7.52
N ALA A 35 -7.11 1.39 -6.63
CA ALA A 35 -6.80 1.67 -5.22
C ALA A 35 -6.29 0.41 -4.51
N LEU A 36 -5.28 0.57 -3.67
CA LEU A 36 -4.86 -0.48 -2.75
C LEU A 36 -5.82 -0.45 -1.56
N ILE A 37 -6.50 -1.56 -1.32
CA ILE A 37 -7.52 -1.68 -0.27
C ILE A 37 -7.24 -2.89 0.59
N ASP A 38 -7.59 -2.83 1.86
CA ASP A 38 -7.68 -4.01 2.68
C ASP A 38 -8.94 -4.80 2.29
N LYS A 39 -8.76 -6.07 1.94
CA LYS A 39 -9.85 -6.97 1.54
C LYS A 39 -10.77 -7.32 2.70
N ASP A 40 -10.23 -7.36 3.92
CA ASP A 40 -10.96 -7.82 5.09
C ASP A 40 -11.86 -6.72 5.66
N SER A 41 -11.37 -5.48 5.74
CA SER A 41 -12.14 -4.31 6.18
C SER A 41 -12.80 -3.50 5.06
N GLY A 42 -12.28 -3.57 3.83
CA GLY A 42 -12.67 -2.71 2.72
C GLY A 42 -12.06 -1.30 2.76
N GLU A 43 -11.17 -1.03 3.72
CA GLU A 43 -10.53 0.26 3.92
C GLU A 43 -9.52 0.57 2.80
N VAL A 44 -9.41 1.84 2.42
CA VAL A 44 -8.48 2.28 1.39
C VAL A 44 -7.12 2.56 2.03
N ILE A 45 -6.11 1.81 1.62
CA ILE A 45 -4.73 1.91 2.10
C ILE A 45 -4.00 3.03 1.35
N GLY A 46 -4.21 3.14 0.04
CA GLY A 46 -3.58 4.15 -0.79
C GLY A 46 -4.12 4.18 -2.21
N LEU A 47 -3.95 5.31 -2.88
CA LEU A 47 -4.29 5.48 -4.29
C LEU A 47 -3.03 5.37 -5.14
N PRO A 48 -3.10 4.71 -6.30
CA PRO A 48 -1.99 4.72 -7.24
C PRO A 48 -1.84 6.10 -7.87
N ASP A 49 -0.63 6.45 -8.26
CA ASP A 49 -0.36 7.54 -9.17
C ASP A 49 -0.65 7.15 -10.64
N ASP A 50 -0.41 8.08 -11.57
CA ASP A 50 -0.61 7.87 -13.00
C ASP A 50 0.28 6.74 -13.59
N CYS A 51 1.31 6.30 -12.86
CA CYS A 51 2.20 5.21 -13.22
C CYS A 51 1.80 3.86 -12.59
N GLY A 52 0.77 3.84 -11.72
CA GLY A 52 0.33 2.64 -11.00
C GLY A 52 1.16 2.35 -9.74
N GLU A 53 1.97 3.31 -9.29
CA GLU A 53 2.79 3.21 -8.08
C GLU A 53 2.10 3.89 -6.90
N PHE A 54 2.42 3.45 -5.69
CA PHE A 54 1.83 3.94 -4.45
C PHE A 54 2.86 4.74 -3.67
N TYR A 55 2.40 5.77 -2.98
CA TYR A 55 3.26 6.48 -2.05
C TYR A 55 3.49 5.60 -0.82
N GLY A 56 4.74 5.19 -0.58
CA GLY A 56 5.03 4.32 0.56
C GLY A 56 4.67 4.96 1.91
N GLY A 57 4.66 6.30 1.99
CA GLY A 57 4.13 7.03 3.15
C GLY A 57 2.64 6.79 3.43
N ASP A 58 1.79 6.60 2.41
CA ASP A 58 0.36 6.31 2.61
C ASP A 58 0.18 4.91 3.23
N ILE A 59 0.95 3.95 2.74
CA ILE A 59 0.94 2.57 3.24
C ILE A 59 1.48 2.51 4.67
N LEU A 60 2.60 3.20 4.94
CA LEU A 60 3.16 3.27 6.30
C LEU A 60 2.21 3.99 7.27
N GLY A 61 1.57 5.07 6.83
CA GLY A 61 0.57 5.80 7.62
C GLY A 61 -0.63 4.94 7.97
N PHE A 62 -1.12 4.13 7.01
CA PHE A 62 -2.17 3.15 7.26
C PHE A 62 -1.74 2.07 8.27
N LEU A 63 -0.49 1.60 8.17
CA LEU A 63 0.09 0.64 9.11
C LEU A 63 0.36 1.21 10.51
N GLY A 64 0.20 2.53 10.69
CA GLY A 64 0.35 3.22 11.98
C GLY A 64 1.80 3.58 12.34
N TYR A 65 2.65 3.77 11.33
CA TYR A 65 4.04 4.18 11.51
C TYR A 65 4.27 5.69 11.44
#